data_AF-A0A4D6WUA0-F1
#
_entry.id   AF-A0A4D6WUA0-F1
#
_cell.length_a   1.000
_cell.length_b   1.000
_cell.length_c   1.000
_cell.angle_alpha   90.00
_cell.angle_beta   90.00
_cell.angle_gamma   90.00
#
_symmetry.space_group_name_H-M   'P 1'
#
loop_
_entity.id
_entity.type
_entity.pdbx_description
1 polymer ?
#
loop_
_entity_poly.entity_id
_entity_poly.type
_entity_poly.pdbx_seq_one_letter_code
_entity_poly.pdbx_strand_id
1 'polypeptide(L)'
;MLNKILLFENISDNKFAYIKYKITCLLLGFLIATTCSTIPAQTGDWGIIAASVIITINEIISKIVYSFSKKRIMLLTLFNYIKIGIIYGLFVDSFKLGS
;
A
#
# COMPACT_ATOMS: atom_id res chain seq x y z
N MET A 1 5.41 -22.84 9.81
CA MET A 1 5.38 -21.79 8.77
C MET A 1 4.69 -22.23 7.48
N LEU A 2 4.95 -23.45 6.98
CA LEU A 2 4.27 -24.01 5.79
C LEU A 2 2.74 -24.12 5.90
N ASN A 3 2.20 -24.50 7.07
CA ASN A 3 0.75 -24.66 7.23
C ASN A 3 -0.05 -23.35 7.08
N LYS A 4 0.54 -22.20 7.44
CA LYS A 4 -0.10 -20.89 7.22
C LYS A 4 -0.13 -20.50 5.75
N ILE A 5 0.85 -20.96 4.97
CA ILE A 5 0.95 -20.67 3.53
C ILE A 5 -0.10 -21.49 2.76
N LEU A 6 -0.28 -22.78 3.11
CA LEU A 6 -1.34 -23.62 2.56
C LEU A 6 -2.75 -23.14 2.94
N LEU A 7 -2.94 -22.61 4.16
CA LEU A 7 -4.22 -22.01 4.53
C LEU A 7 -4.53 -20.76 3.68
N PHE A 8 -3.50 -19.99 3.34
CA PHE A 8 -3.63 -18.83 2.46
C PHE A 8 -3.98 -19.22 1.01
N GLU A 9 -3.44 -20.33 0.50
CA GLU A 9 -3.87 -20.88 -0.80
C GLU A 9 -5.33 -21.35 -0.77
N ASN A 10 -5.76 -22.07 0.27
CA ASN A 10 -7.14 -22.52 0.43
C ASN A 10 -8.16 -21.36 0.51
N ILE A 11 -7.72 -20.20 1.02
CA ILE A 11 -8.53 -18.97 1.06
C ILE A 11 -8.66 -18.34 -0.34
N SER A 12 -7.69 -18.56 -1.24
CA SER A 12 -7.74 -18.08 -2.62
C SER A 12 -8.85 -18.76 -3.43
N ASP A 13 -9.17 -20.02 -3.14
CA ASP A 13 -10.23 -20.76 -3.84
C ASP A 13 -11.62 -20.21 -3.53
N ASN A 14 -11.80 -19.62 -2.35
CA ASN A 14 -13.01 -18.89 -1.97
C ASN A 14 -13.02 -17.48 -2.58
N LYS A 15 -13.54 -17.36 -3.81
CA LYS A 15 -13.65 -16.11 -4.58
C LYS A 15 -14.17 -14.91 -3.76
N PHE A 16 -15.16 -15.13 -2.88
CA PHE A 16 -15.69 -14.09 -1.99
C PHE A 16 -14.70 -13.64 -0.92
N ALA A 17 -13.99 -14.58 -0.28
CA ALA A 17 -12.97 -14.25 0.72
C ALA A 17 -11.81 -13.48 0.07
N TYR A 18 -11.39 -13.90 -1.12
CA TYR A 18 -10.35 -13.23 -1.88
C TYR A 18 -10.69 -11.76 -2.22
N ILE A 19 -11.93 -11.48 -2.63
CA ILE A 19 -12.41 -10.11 -2.88
C ILE A 19 -12.42 -9.30 -1.58
N LYS A 20 -12.88 -9.88 -0.46
CA LYS A 20 -12.87 -9.20 0.85
C LYS A 20 -11.45 -8.73 1.22
N TYR A 21 -10.45 -9.61 1.13
CA TYR A 21 -9.07 -9.24 1.46
C TYR A 21 -8.51 -8.12 0.60
N LYS A 22 -8.85 -8.09 -0.70
CA LYS A 22 -8.46 -7.00 -1.60
C LYS A 22 -9.07 -5.66 -1.20
N ILE A 23 -10.38 -5.65 -0.89
CA ILE A 23 -11.08 -4.44 -0.47
C ILE A 23 -10.53 -3.93 0.87
N THR A 24 -10.31 -4.82 1.84
CA THR A 24 -9.68 -4.45 3.12
C THR A 24 -8.28 -3.86 2.92
N CYS A 25 -7.46 -4.45 2.03
CA CYS A 25 -6.14 -3.90 1.69
C CYS A 25 -6.23 -2.52 1.03
N LEU A 26 -7.21 -2.30 0.14
CA LEU A 26 -7.42 -1.01 -0.51
C LEU A 26 -7.83 0.08 0.50
N LEU A 27 -8.79 -0.24 1.38
CA LEU A 27 -9.25 0.67 2.44
C LEU A 27 -8.12 0.99 3.44
N LEU A 28 -7.31 -0.02 3.79
CA LEU A 28 -6.14 0.17 4.64
C LEU A 28 -5.14 1.13 3.98
N GLY A 29 -4.84 0.95 2.70
CA GLY A 29 -3.96 1.85 1.95
C GLY A 29 -4.47 3.29 1.92
N PHE A 30 -5.78 3.48 1.73
CA PHE A 30 -6.41 4.80 1.76
C PHE A 30 -6.26 5.50 3.12
N LEU A 31 -6.47 4.77 4.22
CA LEU A 31 -6.31 5.32 5.57
C LEU A 31 -4.85 5.68 5.92
N ILE A 32 -3.90 4.89 5.42
CA ILE A 32 -2.47 5.18 5.56
C ILE A 32 -2.13 6.48 4.83
N ALA A 33 -2.65 6.67 3.62
CA ALA A 33 -2.42 7.90 2.85
C ALA A 33 -2.95 9.16 3.55
N THR A 34 -4.18 9.14 4.05
CA THR A 34 -4.77 10.30 4.74
C THR A 34 -4.03 10.63 6.05
N THR A 35 -3.61 9.60 6.79
CA THR A 35 -2.79 9.78 8.00
C THR A 35 -1.40 10.32 7.65
N CYS A 36 -0.78 9.81 6.59
CA CYS A 36 0.52 10.26 6.12
C CYS A 36 0.48 11.68 5.53
N SER A 37 -0.64 12.13 4.99
CA SER A 37 -0.84 13.49 4.47
C SER A 37 -1.00 14.51 5.60
N THR A 38 -1.71 14.14 6.67
CA THR A 38 -1.99 15.02 7.80
C THR A 38 -0.78 15.25 8.71
N ILE A 39 0.06 14.22 8.95
CA ILE A 39 1.22 14.33 9.86
C ILE A 39 2.21 15.43 9.41
N PRO A 40 2.68 15.48 8.14
CA PRO A 40 3.62 16.51 7.69
C PRO A 40 2.94 17.88 7.51
N ALA A 41 1.68 17.89 7.05
CA ALA A 41 0.92 19.13 6.81
C ALA A 41 0.65 19.91 8.10
N GLN A 42 0.55 19.23 9.25
CA GLN A 42 0.34 19.87 10.54
C GLN A 42 1.57 20.66 11.04
N THR A 43 2.78 20.29 10.59
CA THR A 43 4.05 20.84 11.12
C THR A 43 4.76 21.87 10.23
N GLY A 44 4.25 22.17 9.03
CA GLY A 44 4.67 23.31 8.18
C GLY A 44 6.09 23.27 7.56
N ASP A 45 7.09 22.79 8.30
CA ASP A 45 8.52 22.99 7.98
C ASP A 45 9.25 21.71 7.51
N TRP A 46 8.56 20.57 7.46
CA TRP A 46 9.19 19.25 7.26
C TRP A 46 9.29 18.80 5.80
N GLY A 47 9.19 19.74 4.83
CA GLY A 47 9.11 19.43 3.41
C GLY A 47 10.29 18.63 2.85
N ILE A 48 11.52 18.97 3.26
CA ILE A 48 12.75 18.29 2.81
C ILE A 48 12.83 16.86 3.37
N ILE A 49 12.41 16.70 4.63
CA ILE A 49 12.37 15.39 5.30
C ILE A 49 11.33 14.51 4.62
N ALA A 50 10.14 15.06 4.31
CA ALA A 50 9.10 14.34 3.57
C ALA A 50 9.59 13.90 2.17
N ALA A 51 10.26 14.77 1.42
CA ALA A 51 10.83 14.41 0.12
C ALA A 51 11.86 13.27 0.21
N SER A 52 12.72 13.29 1.23
CA SER A 52 13.72 12.23 1.45
C SER A 52 13.08 10.88 1.80
N VAL A 53 12.01 10.89 2.61
CA VAL A 53 11.25 9.69 2.98
C VAL A 53 10.56 9.09 1.76
N ILE A 54 9.96 9.93 0.90
CA ILE A 54 9.31 9.51 -0.34
C ILE A 54 10.33 8.84 -1.28
N ILE A 55 11.51 9.45 -1.48
CA ILE A 55 12.59 8.87 -2.30
C ILE A 55 13.01 7.50 -1.75
N THR A 56 13.18 7.40 -0.43
CA THR A 56 13.69 6.18 0.23
C THR A 56 12.67 5.05 0.12
N ILE A 57 11.38 5.35 0.29
CA ILE A 57 10.30 4.38 0.11
C ILE A 57 10.23 3.91 -1.36
N ASN A 58 10.42 4.81 -2.32
CA ASN A 58 10.39 4.45 -3.74
C ASN A 58 11.56 3.52 -4.14
N GLU A 59 12.74 3.77 -3.58
CA GLU A 59 13.92 2.92 -3.75
C GLU A 59 13.73 1.52 -3.13
N ILE A 60 13.15 1.47 -1.92
CA ILE A 60 12.83 0.22 -1.23
C ILE A 60 11.81 -0.60 -2.03
N ILE A 61 10.76 0.03 -2.57
CA ILE A 61 9.78 -0.65 -3.44
C ILE A 61 10.45 -1.19 -4.69
N SER A 62 11.31 -0.39 -5.34
CA SER A 62 12.03 -0.80 -6.55
C SER A 62 12.91 -2.02 -6.27
N LYS A 63 13.67 -2.01 -5.17
CA LYS A 63 14.48 -3.15 -4.73
C LYS A 63 13.65 -4.39 -4.46
N ILE A 64 12.48 -4.25 -3.80
CA ILE A 64 11.56 -5.36 -3.51
C ILE A 64 11.00 -5.96 -4.81
N VAL A 65 10.53 -5.11 -5.74
CA VAL A 65 9.96 -5.57 -7.03
C VAL A 65 11.00 -6.34 -7.85
N TYR A 66 12.24 -5.88 -7.90
CA TYR A 66 13.31 -6.57 -8.62
C TYR A 66 13.83 -7.81 -7.90
N SER A 67 13.78 -7.86 -6.56
CA SER A 67 14.26 -9.00 -5.78
C SER A 67 13.30 -10.19 -5.78
N PHE A 68 11.99 -9.95 -5.88
CA PHE A 68 10.99 -11.03 -5.87
C PHE A 68 10.82 -11.67 -7.25
N SER A 69 11.69 -12.63 -7.56
CA SER A 69 11.54 -13.56 -8.69
C SER A 69 10.25 -14.38 -8.58
N LYS A 70 9.24 -14.01 -9.38
CA LYS A 70 8.04 -14.74 -9.90
C LYS A 70 7.18 -15.64 -8.99
N LYS A 71 7.53 -15.97 -7.75
CA LYS A 71 6.91 -17.07 -6.98
C LYS A 71 5.95 -16.69 -5.84
N ARG A 72 5.54 -15.43 -5.66
CA ARG A 72 4.57 -15.04 -4.59
C ARG A 72 3.40 -14.20 -5.07
N ILE A 73 2.68 -14.68 -6.09
CA ILE A 73 1.64 -13.94 -6.81
C ILE A 73 0.56 -13.35 -5.89
N MET A 74 0.08 -14.08 -4.87
CA MET A 74 -1.04 -13.62 -4.04
C MET A 74 -0.66 -12.48 -3.07
N LEU A 75 0.44 -12.62 -2.32
CA LEU A 75 0.88 -11.57 -1.39
C LEU A 75 1.30 -10.31 -2.16
N LEU A 76 2.00 -10.47 -3.29
CA LEU A 76 2.28 -9.34 -4.17
C LEU A 76 1.00 -8.65 -4.66
N THR A 77 -0.04 -9.43 -4.98
CA THR A 77 -1.33 -8.85 -5.37
C THR A 77 -1.96 -8.04 -4.25
N LEU A 78 -1.98 -8.54 -3.00
CA LEU A 78 -2.49 -7.79 -1.86
C LEU A 78 -1.70 -6.50 -1.60
N PHE A 79 -0.37 -6.55 -1.67
CA PHE A 79 0.48 -5.36 -1.58
C PHE A 79 0.20 -4.35 -2.70
N ASN A 80 -0.08 -4.81 -3.92
CA ASN A 80 -0.47 -3.93 -5.02
C ASN A 80 -1.80 -3.21 -4.72
N TYR A 81 -2.78 -3.87 -4.10
CA TYR A 81 -4.04 -3.22 -3.69
C TYR A 81 -3.82 -2.16 -2.60
N ILE A 82 -2.92 -2.41 -1.64
CA ILE A 82 -2.52 -1.40 -0.65
C ILE A 82 -1.89 -0.19 -1.36
N LYS A 83 -0.99 -0.42 -2.32
CA LYS A 83 -0.32 0.63 -3.09
C LYS A 83 -1.33 1.48 -3.87
N ILE A 84 -2.31 0.86 -4.53
CA ILE A 84 -3.40 1.55 -5.23
C ILE A 84 -4.21 2.42 -4.25
N GLY A 85 -4.54 1.88 -3.07
CA GLY A 85 -5.25 2.63 -2.02
C GLY A 85 -4.49 3.87 -1.56
N ILE A 86 -3.17 3.77 -1.38
CA ILE A 86 -2.32 4.90 -0.97
C ILE A 86 -2.31 6.00 -2.04
N ILE A 87 -2.10 5.63 -3.30
CA ILE A 87 -2.09 6.59 -4.43
C ILE A 87 -3.43 7.30 -4.54
N TYR A 88 -4.52 6.55 -4.44
CA TYR A 88 -5.87 7.12 -4.50
C TYR A 88 -6.16 8.07 -3.33
N GLY A 89 -5.77 7.71 -2.11
CA GLY A 89 -5.95 8.56 -0.93
C GLY A 89 -5.20 9.89 -1.03
N LEU A 90 -3.92 9.85 -1.41
CA LEU A 90 -3.12 11.06 -1.61
C LEU A 90 -3.67 11.93 -2.74
N PHE A 91 -4.13 11.32 -3.84
CA PHE A 91 -4.72 12.03 -4.96
C PHE A 91 -6.01 12.78 -4.57
N VAL A 92 -6.88 12.13 -3.80
CA VAL A 92 -8.11 12.75 -3.27
C VAL A 92 -7.78 13.92 -2.33
N ASP A 93 -6.79 13.77 -1.45
CA ASP A 93 -6.39 14.85 -0.54
C ASP A 93 -5.74 16.03 -1.27
N SER A 94 -4.93 15.79 -2.31
CA SER A 94 -4.39 16.85 -3.17
C SER A 94 -5.50 17.61 -3.91
N PHE A 95 -6.56 16.93 -4.37
CA PHE A 95 -7.72 17.60 -4.95
C PHE A 95 -8.47 18.48 -3.96
N LYS A 96 -8.56 18.07 -2.69
CA LYS A 96 -9.20 18.89 -1.63
C LYS A 96 -8.40 20.17 -1.33
N LEU A 97 -7.08 20.12 -1.44
CA LEU A 97 -6.19 21.24 -1.13
C LEU A 97 -5.90 22.14 -2.34
N GLY A 98 -6.21 21.67 -3.55
CA GLY A 98 -6.00 22.39 -4.81
C GLY A 98 -7.21 23.22 -5.30
N SER A 99 -8.28 23.33 -4.49
CA SER A 99 -9.45 24.20 -4.73
C SER A 99 -9.46 25.37 -3.77
#